data_AF-A0A9W6JK45-F1
#
_entry.id   AF-A0A9W6JK45-F1
#
_cell.length_a   1.000
_cell.length_b   1.000
_cell.length_c   1.000
_cell.angle_alpha   90.00
_cell.angle_beta   90.00
_cell.angle_gamma   90.00
#
_symmetry.space_group_name_H-M   'P 1'
#
loop_
_entity.id
_entity.type
_entity.pdbx_description
1 polymer ?
#
loop_
_entity_poly.entity_id
_entity_poly.type
_entity_poly.pdbx_seq_one_letter_code
_entity_poly.pdbx_strand_id
1 'polypeptide(L)'
;MAIEDLVLKFRAALDATERLPRAELAAYQGGLAAKLLAHAAAHTRAYGARLRGRRLSGACDADWLRLPLLTWADLQDAPEAVFADAVPPFCGPVETGSTSGSTAAR
;
A
#
# COMPACT_ATOMS: atom_id res chain seq x y z
N MET A 1 -13.89 -11.05 12.89
CA MET A 1 -14.02 -9.59 13.13
C MET A 1 -15.49 -9.25 12.96
N ALA A 2 -16.13 -8.69 13.99
CA ALA A 2 -17.53 -8.29 13.89
C ALA A 2 -17.63 -7.02 13.02
N ILE A 3 -18.79 -6.78 12.39
CA ILE A 3 -19.01 -5.60 11.54
C ILE A 3 -18.83 -4.31 12.37
N GLU A 4 -19.23 -4.35 13.65
CA GLU A 4 -19.07 -3.25 14.60
C GLU A 4 -17.60 -2.83 14.78
N ASP A 5 -16.67 -3.78 14.84
CA ASP A 5 -15.22 -3.50 15.00
C ASP A 5 -14.66 -2.76 13.78
N LEU A 6 -15.15 -3.15 12.59
CA LEU A 6 -14.75 -2.58 11.31
C LEU A 6 -15.24 -1.13 11.19
N VAL A 7 -16.51 -0.88 11.56
CA VAL A 7 -17.09 0.47 11.58
C VAL A 7 -16.34 1.37 12.56
N LEU A 8 -16.08 0.92 13.80
CA LEU A 8 -15.34 1.72 14.80
C LEU A 8 -13.93 2.09 14.33
N LYS A 9 -13.24 1.16 13.66
CA LYS A 9 -11.87 1.37 13.16
C LYS A 9 -11.80 2.42 12.05
N PHE A 10 -12.77 2.45 11.15
CA PHE A 10 -12.72 3.31 9.96
C PHE A 10 -13.60 4.57 10.05
N ARG A 11 -14.47 4.68 11.06
CA ARG A 11 -15.43 5.78 11.20
C ARG A 11 -14.80 7.16 11.04
N ALA A 12 -13.73 7.46 11.79
CA ALA A 12 -13.10 8.78 11.74
C ALA A 12 -12.52 9.11 10.35
N ALA A 13 -11.99 8.10 9.64
CA ALA A 13 -11.48 8.30 8.29
C ALA A 13 -12.63 8.50 7.30
N LEU A 14 -13.71 7.71 7.40
CA LEU A 14 -14.88 7.84 6.55
C LEU A 14 -15.62 9.17 6.76
N ASP A 15 -15.85 9.56 8.01
CA ASP A 15 -16.45 10.86 8.35
C ASP A 15 -15.67 12.02 7.73
N ALA A 16 -14.34 11.88 7.62
CA ALA A 16 -13.46 12.89 7.05
C ALA A 16 -13.37 12.86 5.51
N THR A 17 -13.56 11.70 4.87
CA THR A 17 -13.26 11.54 3.43
C THR A 17 -14.45 11.19 2.53
N GLU A 18 -15.53 10.61 3.07
CA GLU A 18 -16.62 10.02 2.26
C GLU A 18 -17.36 11.07 1.41
N ARG A 19 -17.38 12.33 1.84
CA ARG A 19 -18.07 13.45 1.17
C ARG A 19 -17.12 14.51 0.63
N LEU A 20 -15.81 14.26 0.62
CA LEU A 20 -14.87 15.26 0.13
C LEU A 20 -15.09 15.51 -1.36
N PRO A 21 -15.04 16.79 -1.80
CA PRO A 21 -14.95 17.12 -3.20
C PRO A 21 -13.76 16.42 -3.84
N ARG A 22 -13.88 16.10 -5.13
CA ARG A 22 -12.86 15.34 -5.88
C ARG A 22 -11.44 15.89 -5.71
N ALA A 23 -11.27 17.21 -5.77
CA ALA A 23 -9.96 17.85 -5.65
C ALA A 23 -9.33 17.65 -4.26
N GLU A 24 -10.15 17.73 -3.21
CA GLU A 24 -9.72 17.54 -1.83
C GLU A 24 -9.39 16.07 -1.55
N LEU A 25 -10.22 15.16 -2.07
CA LEU A 25 -9.95 13.72 -1.99
C LEU A 25 -8.64 13.34 -2.70
N ALA A 26 -8.38 13.92 -3.89
CA ALA A 26 -7.14 13.69 -4.62
C ALA A 26 -5.92 14.20 -3.84
N ALA A 27 -6.00 15.38 -3.23
CA ALA A 27 -4.93 15.91 -2.37
C ALA A 27 -4.69 15.03 -1.14
N TYR A 28 -5.76 14.59 -0.47
CA TYR A 28 -5.69 13.67 0.66
C TYR A 28 -5.00 12.35 0.28
N GLN A 29 -5.44 11.72 -0.82
CA GLN A 29 -4.86 10.47 -1.30
C GLN A 29 -3.41 10.65 -1.78
N GLY A 30 -3.06 11.81 -2.37
CA GLY A 30 -1.67 12.13 -2.73
C GLY A 30 -0.75 12.13 -1.51
N GLY A 31 -1.20 12.70 -0.38
CA GLY A 31 -0.48 12.64 0.88
C GLY A 31 -0.27 11.21 1.40
N LEU A 32 -1.28 10.34 1.27
CA LEU A 32 -1.17 8.92 1.62
C LEU A 32 -0.21 8.16 0.70
N ALA A 33 -0.31 8.38 -0.60
CA ALA A 33 0.55 7.74 -1.60
C ALA A 33 2.02 8.13 -1.43
N ALA A 34 2.30 9.39 -1.08
CA ALA A 34 3.67 9.83 -0.78
C ALA A 34 4.26 9.09 0.43
N LYS A 35 3.47 8.89 1.50
CA LYS A 35 3.90 8.11 2.68
C LYS A 35 4.15 6.65 2.32
N LEU A 36 3.27 6.03 1.52
CA LEU A 36 3.41 4.65 1.06
C LEU A 36 4.67 4.47 0.20
N LEU A 37 4.92 5.34 -0.77
CA LEU A 37 6.11 5.27 -1.62
C LEU A 37 7.39 5.44 -0.81
N ALA A 38 7.42 6.40 0.11
CA ALA A 38 8.59 6.61 0.98
C ALA A 38 8.87 5.37 1.84
N HIS A 39 7.82 4.78 2.42
CA HIS A 39 7.94 3.57 3.23
C HIS A 39 8.41 2.37 2.39
N ALA A 40 7.77 2.10 1.25
CA ALA A 40 8.16 0.99 0.37
C ALA A 40 9.60 1.15 -0.14
N ALA A 41 10.02 2.36 -0.52
CA ALA A 41 11.39 2.63 -0.96
C ALA A 41 12.44 2.46 0.16
N ALA A 42 12.05 2.64 1.42
CA ALA A 42 12.97 2.51 2.55
C ALA A 42 13.03 1.09 3.13
N HIS A 43 11.93 0.35 3.06
CA HIS A 43 11.76 -0.89 3.83
C HIS A 43 11.44 -2.11 2.98
N THR A 44 11.46 -2.05 1.64
CA THR A 44 11.28 -3.25 0.81
C THR A 44 12.43 -3.38 -0.18
N ARG A 45 13.01 -4.58 -0.26
CA ARG A 45 14.15 -4.84 -1.15
C ARG A 45 13.78 -4.70 -2.62
N ALA A 46 12.61 -5.22 -3.02
CA ALA A 46 12.15 -5.21 -4.41
C ALA A 46 11.91 -3.79 -4.95
N TYR A 47 11.48 -2.86 -4.10
CA TYR A 47 11.16 -1.50 -4.54
C TYR A 47 12.22 -0.46 -4.21
N GLY A 48 13.16 -0.74 -3.30
CA GLY A 48 14.07 0.26 -2.74
C GLY A 48 14.69 1.21 -3.76
N ALA A 49 15.51 0.67 -4.68
CA ALA A 49 16.12 1.48 -5.74
C ALA A 49 15.12 1.94 -6.81
N ARG A 50 14.07 1.15 -7.08
CA ARG A 50 13.11 1.42 -8.17
C ARG A 50 12.18 2.59 -7.85
N LEU A 51 11.91 2.85 -6.58
CA LEU A 51 11.02 3.91 -6.10
C LEU A 51 11.77 5.13 -5.53
N ARG A 52 13.07 5.06 -5.31
CA ARG A 52 13.85 6.18 -4.73
C ARG A 52 13.66 7.46 -5.54
N GLY A 53 13.21 8.52 -4.87
CA GLY A 53 13.00 9.85 -5.46
C GLY A 53 11.76 9.99 -6.34
N ARG A 54 10.94 8.94 -6.50
CA ARG A 54 9.67 9.03 -7.23
C ARG A 54 8.62 9.77 -6.42
N ARG A 55 7.78 10.52 -7.11
CA ARG A 55 6.63 11.23 -6.57
C ARG A 55 5.42 10.94 -7.44
N LEU A 56 4.25 10.90 -6.82
CA LEU A 56 2.97 10.85 -7.51
C LEU A 56 2.31 12.21 -7.33
N SER A 57 1.77 12.75 -8.41
CA SER A 57 1.03 14.01 -8.44
C SER A 57 -0.33 13.92 -7.76
N GLY A 58 -0.90 12.72 -7.67
CA GLY A 58 -2.19 12.43 -7.06
C GLY A 58 -2.53 10.96 -7.19
N ALA A 59 -3.70 10.57 -6.67
CA ALA A 59 -4.20 9.21 -6.85
C ALA A 59 -4.78 9.03 -8.26
N CYS A 60 -4.37 7.96 -8.94
CA CYS A 60 -4.82 7.58 -10.28
C CYS A 60 -4.38 8.52 -11.43
N ASP A 61 -3.31 9.28 -11.25
CA ASP A 61 -2.69 10.07 -12.32
C ASP A 61 -1.76 9.23 -13.22
N ALA A 62 -1.35 9.79 -14.36
CA ALA A 62 -0.48 9.13 -15.33
C ALA A 62 0.87 8.64 -14.75
N ASP A 63 1.34 9.27 -13.66
CA ASP A 63 2.58 8.86 -12.99
C ASP A 63 2.51 7.44 -12.40
N TRP A 64 1.31 6.95 -12.08
CA TRP A 64 1.12 5.57 -11.60
C TRP A 64 1.53 4.53 -12.62
N LEU A 65 1.32 4.80 -13.92
CA LEU A 65 1.70 3.89 -15.00
C LEU A 65 3.22 3.71 -15.14
N ARG A 66 3.99 4.62 -14.54
CA ARG A 66 5.45 4.58 -14.55
C ARG A 66 6.03 3.84 -13.35
N LEU A 67 5.20 3.45 -12.38
CA LEU A 67 5.66 2.69 -11.23
C LEU A 67 6.02 1.25 -11.65
N PRO A 68 7.06 0.66 -11.04
CA PRO A 68 7.35 -0.75 -11.23
C PRO A 68 6.15 -1.60 -10.79
N LEU A 69 5.59 -2.36 -11.72
CA LEU A 69 4.54 -3.33 -11.40
C LEU A 69 5.15 -4.52 -10.65
N LEU A 70 4.40 -5.01 -9.67
CA LEU A 70 4.65 -6.29 -9.02
C LEU A 70 3.89 -7.37 -9.79
N THR A 71 4.60 -8.39 -10.23
CA THR A 71 4.03 -9.52 -10.95
C THR A 71 3.94 -10.74 -10.05
N TRP A 72 3.18 -11.73 -10.49
CA TRP A 72 3.12 -13.02 -9.80
C TRP A 72 4.47 -13.76 -9.84
N ALA A 73 5.23 -13.63 -10.92
CA ALA A 73 6.57 -14.22 -11.03
C ALA A 73 7.51 -13.63 -9.96
N ASP A 74 7.47 -12.32 -9.73
CA ASP A 74 8.28 -11.68 -8.67
C ASP A 74 7.98 -12.28 -7.27
N LEU A 75 6.72 -12.64 -7.02
CA LEU A 75 6.29 -13.24 -5.76
C LEU A 75 6.71 -14.71 -5.62
N GLN A 76 6.86 -15.44 -6.72
CA GLN A 76 7.33 -16.83 -6.71
C GLN A 76 8.85 -16.93 -6.63
N ASP A 77 9.56 -16.04 -7.34
CA ASP A 77 11.02 -16.10 -7.45
C ASP A 77 11.73 -15.57 -6.20
N ALA A 78 11.18 -14.55 -5.54
CA ALA A 78 11.78 -13.93 -4.36
C ALA A 78 10.70 -13.34 -3.42
N PRO A 79 9.83 -14.17 -2.82
CA PRO A 79 8.73 -13.71 -1.97
C PRO A 79 9.23 -12.81 -0.82
N GLU A 80 10.37 -13.13 -0.21
CA GLU A 80 10.97 -12.34 0.86
C GLU A 80 11.37 -10.92 0.43
N ALA A 81 11.61 -10.68 -0.87
CA ALA A 81 12.04 -9.38 -1.37
C ALA A 81 10.92 -8.33 -1.37
N VAL A 82 9.65 -8.76 -1.34
CA VAL A 82 8.49 -7.86 -1.39
C VAL A 82 7.94 -7.52 0.00
N PHE A 83 8.33 -8.26 1.03
CA PHE A 83 7.94 -7.96 2.40
C PHE A 83 8.67 -6.71 2.90
N ALA A 84 7.97 -5.94 3.73
CA ALA A 84 8.56 -4.80 4.40
C ALA A 84 9.30 -5.24 5.66
N ASP A 85 10.58 -4.88 5.79
CA ASP A 85 11.43 -5.25 6.93
C ASP A 85 11.01 -4.52 8.23
N ALA A 86 10.21 -3.47 8.11
CA ALA A 86 9.65 -2.71 9.21
C ALA A 86 8.21 -2.33 8.92
N VAL A 87 7.38 -2.34 9.96
CA VAL A 87 6.00 -1.86 9.91
C VAL A 87 5.94 -0.50 10.60
N PRO A 88 5.18 0.49 10.10
CA PRO A 88 5.02 1.76 10.79
C PRO A 88 4.46 1.58 12.22
N PRO A 89 4.86 2.44 13.18
CA PRO A 89 4.53 2.27 14.60
C PRO A 89 3.03 2.40 14.92
N PHE A 90 2.24 2.95 13.99
CA PHE A 90 0.79 3.09 14.10
C PHE A 90 0.01 1.91 13.52
N CYS A 91 0.69 0.90 12.98
CA CYS A 91 0.05 -0.33 12.57
C CYS A 91 -0.26 -1.22 13.78
N GLY A 92 -1.36 -1.96 13.70
CA GLY A 92 -1.73 -2.96 14.70
C GLY A 92 -0.86 -4.23 14.62
N PRO A 93 -1.28 -5.30 15.32
CA PRO A 93 -0.60 -6.58 15.28
C PRO A 93 -0.36 -7.10 13.85
N VAL A 94 0.79 -7.72 13.62
CA VAL A 94 1.08 -8.41 12.36
C VAL A 94 0.40 -9.76 12.37
N GLU A 95 -0.40 -10.03 11.35
CA GLU A 95 -1.06 -11.31 11.13
C GLU A 95 -0.47 -11.99 9.89
N THR A 96 -0.40 -13.32 9.91
CA THR A 96 0.00 -14.11 8.75
C THR A 96 -1.25 -14.75 8.13
N GLY A 97 -1.39 -14.60 6.82
CA GLY A 97 -2.45 -15.24 6.04
C GLY A 97 -1.89 -15.90 4.79
N SER A 98 -2.63 -16.84 4.23
CA SER A 98 -2.31 -17.48 2.95
C SER A 98 -3.52 -17.40 2.03
N THR A 99 -3.26 -17.37 0.73
CA THR A 99 -4.28 -17.45 -0.31
C THR A 99 -4.09 -18.73 -1.11
N SER A 100 -5.19 -19.31 -1.57
CA SER A 100 -5.17 -20.48 -2.45
C SER A 100 -4.68 -20.05 -3.85
N GLY A 101 -3.36 -19.97 -4.03
CA GLY A 101 -2.76 -19.66 -5.32
C GLY A 101 -3.14 -20.71 -6.37
N SER A 102 -3.45 -20.27 -7.60
CA SER A 102 -3.84 -21.14 -8.73
C SER A 102 -2.67 -22.01 -9.23
N THR A 103 -1.44 -21.68 -8.85
CA THR A 103 -0.27 -22.55 -8.89
C THR A 103 0.21 -22.72 -7.46
N ALA A 104 0.33 -23.96 -6.98
CA ALA A 104 0.89 -24.23 -5.67
C ALA A 104 2.31 -23.65 -5.62
N ALA A 105 2.48 -22.54 -4.90
CA ALA A 105 3.81 -22.07 -4.54
C ALA A 105 4.42 -23.14 -3.63
N ARG A 106 5.54 -23.72 -4.08
CA ARG A 106 6.40 -24.57 -3.24
C ARG A 106 7.26 -23.69 -2.35
#